data_AF-A0A2D4PYE6-F1
#
_entry.id   AF-A0A2D4PYE6-F1
#
_cell.length_a   1.000
_cell.length_b   1.000
_cell.length_c   1.000
_cell.angle_alpha   90.00
_cell.angle_beta   90.00
_cell.angle_gamma   90.00
#
_symmetry.space_group_name_H-M   'P 1'
#
loop_
_entity.id
_entity.type
_entity.pdbx_description
1 polymer ?
#
loop_
_entity_poly.entity_id
_entity_poly.type
_entity_poly.pdbx_seq_one_letter_code
_entity_poly.pdbx_strand_id
1 'polypeptide(L)'
;MYSRNLEHLVEERTKLYKAERDRADKLNFMLLPRPVVKSLKETGLVEPELFEEVTIYFSDIVGFTTICKYSTPMEVVDMLNDIYKNFDHILDHHDVYKVETIGDAYMVVSGLPNRNGNCHAVDISMMALDILSFMGSFELQHLPGLPVWIRIGIHSGPCAAGVVGIKMPRYCLFGDTVNTASRMESTGLPLRIHVSGSTIDILKRTDCQFQYEERGETYLKGKGTEITYWLTGVKDQQYNLPSPPSVENQQRLQFDFAEMIKDSLQKRPTGDCKMQEISRMTSYCKGTLEYLQLATTEHPATYL
;
A
#
# COMPACT_ATOMS: atom_id res chain seq x y z
N MET A 1 -4.47 55.40 8.89
CA MET A 1 -3.81 54.86 7.68
C MET A 1 -2.82 53.75 8.02
N TYR A 2 -1.85 53.98 8.93
CA TYR A 2 -0.83 52.98 9.29
C TYR A 2 -1.34 51.71 9.99
N SER A 3 -2.26 51.79 10.97
CA SER A 3 -2.70 50.56 11.68
C SER A 3 -3.51 49.62 10.78
N ARG A 4 -4.36 50.16 9.90
CA ARG A 4 -5.12 49.36 8.92
C ARG A 4 -4.20 48.62 7.93
N ASN A 5 -3.06 49.21 7.57
CA ASN A 5 -2.07 48.56 6.72
C ASN A 5 -1.30 47.47 7.47
N LEU A 6 -1.01 47.69 8.75
CA LEU A 6 -0.40 46.69 9.65
C LEU A 6 -1.34 45.52 9.93
N GLU A 7 -2.62 45.76 10.19
CA GLU A 7 -3.65 44.74 10.37
C GLU A 7 -3.79 43.89 9.10
N HIS A 8 -3.85 44.53 7.93
CA HIS A 8 -3.88 43.82 6.64
C HIS A 8 -2.62 42.97 6.43
N LEU A 9 -1.43 43.50 6.72
CA LEU A 9 -0.17 42.76 6.59
C LEU A 9 -0.06 41.59 7.58
N VAL A 10 -0.54 41.76 8.81
CA VAL A 10 -0.60 40.69 9.82
C VAL A 10 -1.59 39.62 9.38
N GLU A 11 -2.75 40.00 8.87
CA GLU A 11 -3.75 39.06 8.36
C GLU A 11 -3.21 38.26 7.17
N GLU A 12 -2.57 38.93 6.22
CA GLU A 12 -1.96 38.30 5.04
C GLU A 12 -0.84 37.34 5.45
N ARG A 13 0.08 37.75 6.33
CA ARG A 13 1.11 36.85 6.87
C ARG A 13 0.50 35.68 7.61
N THR A 14 -0.53 35.90 8.42
CA THR A 14 -1.21 34.82 9.18
C THR A 14 -1.87 33.81 8.22
N LYS A 15 -2.48 34.28 7.12
CA LYS A 15 -3.02 33.42 6.06
C LYS A 15 -1.93 32.59 5.40
N LEU A 16 -0.79 33.19 5.05
CA LEU A 16 0.35 32.50 4.46
C LEU A 16 0.94 31.46 5.41
N TYR A 17 1.17 31.82 6.67
CA TYR A 17 1.66 30.89 7.70
C TYR A 17 0.69 29.73 7.91
N LYS A 18 -0.62 29.98 7.92
CA LYS A 18 -1.62 28.93 8.03
C LYS A 18 -1.59 27.99 6.82
N ALA A 19 -1.54 28.54 5.60
CA ALA A 19 -1.48 27.73 4.39
C ALA A 19 -0.23 26.85 4.34
N GLU A 20 0.92 27.38 4.74
CA GLU A 20 2.17 26.61 4.76
C GLU A 20 2.16 25.53 5.85
N ARG A 21 1.62 25.84 7.03
CA ARG A 21 1.40 24.85 8.09
C ARG A 21 0.46 23.74 7.62
N ASP A 22 -0.65 24.08 6.98
CA ASP A 22 -1.63 23.10 6.50
C ASP A 22 -1.03 22.19 5.41
N ARG A 23 -0.12 22.71 4.57
CA ARG A 23 0.66 21.90 3.62
C ARG A 23 1.62 20.95 4.31
N ALA A 24 2.39 21.44 5.28
CA ALA A 24 3.32 20.61 6.06
C ALA A 24 2.56 19.50 6.81
N ASP A 25 1.40 19.82 7.36
CA ASP A 25 0.52 18.88 8.06
C ASP A 25 0.00 17.80 7.11
N LYS A 26 -0.44 18.19 5.92
CA LYS A 26 -0.88 17.24 4.89
C LYS A 26 0.23 16.27 4.50
N LEU A 27 1.46 16.75 4.31
CA LEU A 27 2.62 15.89 4.01
C LEU A 27 2.93 14.94 5.17
N ASN A 28 2.87 15.42 6.41
CA ASN A 28 3.09 14.56 7.57
C ASN A 28 2.03 13.46 7.69
N PHE A 29 0.76 13.75 7.37
CA PHE A 29 -0.30 12.75 7.36
C PHE A 29 -0.20 11.72 6.23
N MET A 30 0.61 11.98 5.20
CA MET A 30 0.94 10.98 4.18
C MET A 30 1.99 9.97 4.66
N LEU A 31 2.83 10.36 5.62
CA LEU A 31 3.91 9.52 6.15
C LEU A 31 3.50 8.78 7.43
N LEU A 32 2.72 9.44 8.27
CA LEU A 32 2.36 8.92 9.60
C LEU A 32 0.85 9.11 9.86
N PRO A 33 0.25 8.23 10.66
CA PRO A 33 -1.17 8.36 10.99
C PRO A 33 -1.46 9.67 11.74
N ARG A 34 -2.66 10.23 11.54
CA ARG A 34 -3.04 11.53 12.13
C ARG A 34 -2.85 11.62 13.66
N PRO A 35 -3.27 10.61 14.46
CA PRO A 35 -3.07 10.65 15.91
C PRO A 35 -1.59 10.72 16.27
N VAL A 36 -0.75 9.97 15.55
CA VAL A 36 0.71 9.89 15.75
C VAL A 36 1.38 11.23 15.45
N VAL A 37 1.03 11.87 14.33
CA VAL A 37 1.55 13.20 13.96
C VAL A 37 1.18 14.25 15.01
N LYS A 38 -0.05 14.19 15.54
CA LYS A 38 -0.51 15.12 16.59
C LYS A 38 0.29 14.92 17.88
N SER A 39 0.46 13.68 18.33
CA SER A 39 1.25 13.36 19.52
C SER A 39 2.72 13.77 19.37
N LEU A 40 3.33 13.56 18.20
CA LEU A 40 4.70 14.00 17.90
C LEU A 40 4.84 15.53 17.98
N LYS A 41 3.84 16.29 17.53
CA LYS A 41 3.87 17.76 17.60
C LYS A 41 3.69 18.30 19.01
N GLU A 42 2.83 17.68 19.80
CA GLU A 42 2.48 18.15 21.14
C GLU A 42 3.51 17.74 22.20
N THR A 43 3.98 16.49 22.14
CA THR A 43 4.81 15.89 23.18
C THR A 43 6.22 15.53 22.72
N GLY A 44 6.46 15.50 21.40
CA GLY A 44 7.73 15.04 20.82
C GLY A 44 7.95 13.53 20.90
N LEU A 45 7.01 12.77 21.49
CA LEU A 45 7.12 11.35 21.74
C LEU A 45 5.82 10.63 21.34
N VAL A 46 5.93 9.36 20.98
CA VAL A 46 4.79 8.48 20.73
C VAL A 46 5.04 7.19 21.48
N GLU A 47 4.22 6.93 22.48
CA GLU A 47 4.30 5.69 23.23
C GLU A 47 3.81 4.52 22.36
N PRO A 48 4.50 3.36 22.39
CA PRO A 48 4.00 2.16 21.76
C PRO A 48 2.67 1.73 22.39
N GLU A 49 1.74 1.31 21.55
CA GLU A 49 0.40 0.91 21.97
C GLU A 49 0.14 -0.55 21.59
N LEU A 50 -0.52 -1.28 22.50
CA LEU A 50 -0.98 -2.64 22.25
C LEU A 50 -2.41 -2.62 21.71
N PHE A 51 -2.61 -3.32 20.61
CA PHE A 51 -3.90 -3.56 19.99
C PHE A 51 -4.24 -5.04 20.16
N GLU A 52 -5.37 -5.32 20.81
CA GLU A 52 -5.81 -6.69 21.10
C GLU A 52 -6.23 -7.45 19.84
N GLU A 53 -6.85 -6.74 18.89
CA GLU A 53 -7.34 -7.32 17.67
C GLU A 53 -7.15 -6.32 16.52
N VAL A 54 -6.39 -6.74 15.51
CA VAL A 54 -6.21 -6.04 14.24
C VAL A 54 -6.27 -7.07 13.12
N THR A 55 -6.65 -6.65 11.91
CA THR A 55 -6.53 -7.49 10.71
C THR A 55 -5.46 -6.94 9.81
N ILE A 56 -4.50 -7.79 9.45
CA ILE A 56 -3.38 -7.47 8.59
C ILE A 56 -3.58 -8.16 7.24
N TYR A 57 -3.45 -7.38 6.18
CA TYR A 57 -3.38 -7.79 4.79
C TYR A 57 -1.93 -7.75 4.32
N PHE A 58 -1.49 -8.83 3.69
CA PHE A 58 -0.25 -8.91 2.93
C PHE A 58 -0.55 -9.33 1.51
N SER A 59 0.10 -8.67 0.55
CA SER A 59 0.11 -9.07 -0.84
C SER A 59 1.53 -9.09 -1.39
N ASP A 60 1.79 -9.99 -2.33
CA ASP A 60 3.06 -10.11 -3.04
C ASP A 60 2.81 -10.41 -4.53
N ILE A 61 3.72 -9.94 -5.40
CA ILE A 61 3.59 -10.16 -6.84
C ILE A 61 4.27 -11.48 -7.21
N VAL A 62 3.51 -12.39 -7.81
CA VAL A 62 4.05 -13.68 -8.25
C VAL A 62 5.05 -13.46 -9.37
N GLY A 63 6.29 -13.92 -9.17
CA GLY A 63 7.33 -13.86 -10.20
C GLY A 63 7.98 -12.48 -10.34
N PHE A 64 7.81 -11.57 -9.38
CA PHE A 64 8.41 -10.23 -9.40
C PHE A 64 9.92 -10.24 -9.65
N THR A 65 10.66 -11.16 -9.02
CA THR A 65 12.11 -11.32 -9.25
C THR A 65 12.43 -11.63 -10.72
N THR A 66 11.59 -12.44 -11.37
CA THR A 66 11.74 -12.78 -12.79
C THR A 66 11.44 -11.56 -13.67
N ILE A 67 10.39 -10.80 -13.36
CA ILE A 67 10.07 -9.55 -14.07
C ILE A 67 11.26 -8.58 -13.95
N CYS A 68 11.79 -8.36 -12.75
CA CYS A 68 12.96 -7.51 -12.51
C CYS A 68 14.22 -7.95 -13.26
N LYS A 69 14.36 -9.24 -13.56
CA LYS A 69 15.51 -9.79 -14.30
C LYS A 69 15.46 -9.44 -15.79
N TYR A 70 14.27 -9.32 -16.36
CA TYR A 70 14.06 -9.15 -17.80
C TYR A 70 13.59 -7.75 -18.19
N SER A 71 13.05 -6.98 -17.26
CA SER A 71 12.65 -5.59 -17.45
C SER A 71 13.75 -4.63 -17.01
N THR A 72 13.76 -3.42 -17.57
CA THR A 72 14.64 -2.34 -17.11
C THR A 72 14.18 -1.82 -15.74
N PRO A 73 15.09 -1.26 -14.91
CA PRO A 73 14.69 -0.71 -13.61
C PRO A 73 13.60 0.36 -13.70
N MET A 74 13.57 1.16 -14.77
CA MET A 74 12.55 2.20 -14.94
C MET A 74 11.17 1.59 -15.21
N GLU A 75 11.09 0.57 -16.08
CA GLU A 75 9.84 -0.16 -16.34
C GLU A 75 9.30 -0.85 -15.08
N VAL A 76 10.18 -1.38 -14.22
CA VAL A 76 9.79 -1.98 -12.94
C VAL A 76 9.21 -0.94 -11.99
N VAL A 77 9.82 0.24 -11.91
CA VAL A 77 9.33 1.35 -11.06
C VAL A 77 7.97 1.84 -11.56
N ASP A 78 7.81 2.04 -12.86
CA ASP A 78 6.55 2.48 -13.46
C ASP A 78 5.44 1.44 -13.23
N MET A 79 5.76 0.15 -13.39
CA MET A 79 4.84 -0.95 -13.08
C MET A 79 4.36 -0.92 -11.63
N LEU A 80 5.29 -0.85 -10.66
CA LEU A 80 4.93 -0.82 -9.24
C LEU A 80 4.09 0.42 -8.91
N ASN A 81 4.46 1.57 -9.48
CA ASN A 81 3.75 2.81 -9.28
C ASN A 81 2.30 2.73 -9.80
N ASP A 82 2.09 2.12 -10.96
CA ASP A 82 0.76 1.95 -11.53
C ASP A 82 -0.10 0.98 -10.72
N ILE A 83 0.47 -0.15 -10.27
CA ILE A 83 -0.25 -1.10 -9.40
C ILE A 83 -0.62 -0.42 -8.07
N TYR A 84 0.35 0.21 -7.41
CA TYR A 84 0.14 0.80 -6.09
C TYR A 84 -0.76 2.04 -6.13
N LYS A 85 -0.76 2.84 -7.19
CA LYS A 85 -1.74 3.94 -7.35
C LYS A 85 -3.18 3.42 -7.36
N ASN A 86 -3.42 2.31 -8.08
CA ASN A 86 -4.75 1.73 -8.14
C ASN A 86 -5.14 1.09 -6.81
N PHE A 87 -4.20 0.42 -6.13
CA PHE A 87 -4.45 -0.10 -4.79
C PHE A 87 -4.76 1.03 -3.81
N ASP A 88 -3.93 2.09 -3.80
CA ASP A 88 -4.13 3.25 -2.94
C ASP A 88 -5.51 3.92 -3.21
N HIS A 89 -5.98 3.95 -4.47
CA HIS A 89 -7.33 4.43 -4.79
C HIS A 89 -8.43 3.55 -4.20
N ILE A 90 -8.25 2.22 -4.17
CA ILE A 90 -9.19 1.30 -3.50
C ILE A 90 -9.14 1.53 -1.99
N LEU A 91 -7.96 1.69 -1.40
CA LEU A 91 -7.78 1.93 0.04
C LEU A 91 -8.52 3.19 0.52
N ASP A 92 -8.60 4.25 -0.29
CA ASP A 92 -9.32 5.48 0.06
C ASP A 92 -10.82 5.26 0.34
N HIS A 93 -11.40 4.14 -0.09
CA HIS A 93 -12.79 3.75 0.14
C HIS A 93 -13.01 2.90 1.40
N HIS A 94 -11.95 2.46 2.08
CA HIS A 94 -12.00 1.55 3.22
C HIS A 94 -11.33 2.15 4.45
N ASP A 95 -11.74 1.76 5.67
CA ASP A 95 -11.08 2.20 6.91
C ASP A 95 -9.81 1.38 7.18
N VAL A 96 -8.75 1.71 6.44
CA VAL A 96 -7.49 0.97 6.44
C VAL A 96 -6.27 1.88 6.45
N TYR A 97 -5.16 1.38 6.98
CA TYR A 97 -3.87 2.07 7.04
C TYR A 97 -2.79 1.30 6.29
N LYS A 98 -2.14 1.97 5.33
CA LYS A 98 -1.01 1.42 4.58
C LYS A 98 0.26 1.50 5.42
N VAL A 99 0.96 0.37 5.54
CA VAL A 99 2.23 0.26 6.26
C VAL A 99 3.38 0.31 5.26
N GLU A 100 4.42 1.09 5.55
CA GLU A 100 5.63 1.10 4.71
C GLU A 100 6.35 -0.26 4.78
N THR A 101 6.53 -0.88 3.62
CA THR A 101 7.22 -2.17 3.44
C THR A 101 8.41 -2.03 2.50
N ILE A 102 9.23 -3.09 2.45
CA ILE A 102 10.38 -3.18 1.55
C ILE A 102 10.01 -4.11 0.40
N GLY A 103 10.27 -3.68 -0.84
CA GLY A 103 10.10 -4.51 -2.04
C GLY A 103 8.72 -4.38 -2.68
N ASP A 104 8.24 -5.49 -3.25
CA ASP A 104 6.94 -5.65 -3.90
C ASP A 104 5.82 -6.12 -2.96
N ALA A 105 6.15 -6.33 -1.69
CA ALA A 105 5.17 -6.64 -0.67
C ALA A 105 4.31 -5.40 -0.38
N TYR A 106 2.99 -5.57 -0.40
CA TYR A 106 2.02 -4.53 -0.07
C TYR A 106 1.30 -4.89 1.23
N MET A 107 1.52 -4.09 2.28
CA MET A 107 0.97 -4.34 3.62
C MET A 107 -0.04 -3.27 4.00
N VAL A 108 -1.20 -3.73 4.44
CA VAL A 108 -2.29 -2.87 4.90
C VAL A 108 -2.85 -3.45 6.19
N VAL A 109 -3.30 -2.60 7.09
CA VAL A 109 -3.87 -3.01 8.38
C VAL A 109 -5.14 -2.21 8.68
N SER A 110 -6.10 -2.84 9.34
CA SER A 110 -7.24 -2.16 9.95
C SER A 110 -7.36 -2.51 11.43
N GLY A 111 -8.07 -1.67 12.18
CA GLY A 111 -8.15 -1.71 13.64
C GLY A 111 -7.05 -0.90 14.34
N LEU A 112 -6.18 -0.25 13.55
CA LEU A 112 -5.22 0.75 14.02
C LEU A 112 -5.01 1.85 12.94
N PRO A 113 -4.54 3.06 13.31
CA PRO A 113 -4.30 3.54 14.69
C PRO A 113 -5.59 3.71 15.50
N ASN A 114 -6.74 3.79 14.82
CA ASN A 114 -8.04 3.88 15.46
C ASN A 114 -8.65 2.49 15.55
N ARG A 115 -9.14 2.12 16.73
CA ARG A 115 -9.88 0.86 16.91
C ARG A 115 -11.28 1.01 16.34
N ASN A 116 -11.71 0.04 15.54
CA ASN A 116 -13.02 0.03 14.86
C ASN A 116 -13.87 -1.21 15.21
N GLY A 117 -13.57 -1.90 16.31
CA GLY A 117 -14.26 -3.13 16.71
C GLY A 117 -14.08 -4.22 15.68
N ASN A 118 -15.08 -5.08 15.44
CA ASN A 118 -14.96 -6.18 14.46
C ASN A 118 -14.94 -5.70 12.99
N CYS A 119 -15.12 -4.40 12.72
CA CYS A 119 -15.13 -3.86 11.36
C CYS A 119 -13.78 -4.03 10.67
N HIS A 120 -12.66 -4.06 11.39
CA HIS A 120 -11.34 -4.22 10.77
C HIS A 120 -11.22 -5.44 9.86
N ALA A 121 -11.86 -6.56 10.22
CA ALA A 121 -11.83 -7.77 9.42
C ALA A 121 -12.69 -7.62 8.17
N VAL A 122 -13.81 -6.90 8.28
CA VAL A 122 -14.75 -6.62 7.18
C VAL A 122 -14.10 -5.72 6.15
N ASP A 123 -13.54 -4.57 6.58
CA ASP A 123 -12.89 -3.60 5.69
C ASP A 123 -11.73 -4.23 4.92
N ILE A 124 -10.87 -4.99 5.60
CA ILE A 124 -9.76 -5.69 4.95
C ILE A 124 -10.24 -6.77 3.98
N SER A 125 -11.29 -7.51 4.33
CA SER A 125 -11.82 -8.56 3.46
C SER A 125 -12.50 -8.00 2.21
N MET A 126 -13.24 -6.90 2.34
CA MET A 126 -13.84 -6.17 1.21
C MET A 126 -12.76 -5.57 0.32
N MET A 127 -11.78 -4.87 0.91
CA MET A 127 -10.64 -4.32 0.20
C MET A 127 -9.88 -5.40 -0.58
N ALA A 128 -9.66 -6.59 0.01
CA ALA A 128 -8.97 -7.69 -0.65
C ALA A 128 -9.75 -8.21 -1.88
N LEU A 129 -11.08 -8.27 -1.80
CA LEU A 129 -11.94 -8.67 -2.92
C LEU A 129 -11.91 -7.62 -4.05
N ASP A 130 -11.95 -6.33 -3.70
CA ASP A 130 -11.85 -5.22 -4.66
C ASP A 130 -10.50 -5.24 -5.39
N ILE A 131 -9.39 -5.39 -4.64
CA ILE A 131 -8.05 -5.50 -5.20
C ILE A 131 -7.94 -6.70 -6.14
N LEU A 132 -8.45 -7.87 -5.72
CA LEU A 132 -8.38 -9.08 -6.55
C LEU A 132 -9.23 -8.95 -7.82
N SER A 133 -10.40 -8.30 -7.74
CA SER A 133 -11.23 -7.98 -8.91
C SER A 133 -10.51 -7.02 -9.87
N PHE A 134 -9.82 -6.00 -9.36
CA PHE A 134 -9.04 -5.07 -10.17
C PHE A 134 -7.92 -5.78 -10.93
N MET A 135 -7.18 -6.66 -10.25
CA MET A 135 -6.10 -7.43 -10.86
C MET A 135 -6.56 -8.34 -12.01
N GLY A 136 -7.84 -8.74 -12.05
CA GLY A 136 -8.40 -9.50 -13.17
C GLY A 136 -8.50 -8.70 -14.48
N SER A 137 -8.51 -7.37 -14.41
CA SER A 137 -8.59 -6.46 -15.56
C SER A 137 -7.29 -5.70 -15.85
N PHE A 138 -6.29 -5.85 -14.98
CA PHE A 138 -5.06 -5.09 -15.03
C PHE A 138 -4.08 -5.71 -16.04
N GLU A 139 -3.54 -4.86 -16.92
CA GLU A 139 -2.51 -5.24 -17.88
C GLU A 139 -1.27 -4.35 -17.75
N LEU A 140 -0.09 -4.94 -17.90
CA LEU A 140 1.16 -4.20 -17.87
C LEU A 140 1.37 -3.42 -19.16
N GLN A 141 1.58 -2.11 -19.05
CA GLN A 141 1.85 -1.26 -20.20
C GLN A 141 3.12 -1.71 -20.97
N HIS A 142 4.18 -2.11 -20.25
CA HIS A 142 5.46 -2.50 -20.85
C HIS A 142 5.51 -3.97 -21.29
N LEU A 143 4.55 -4.79 -20.87
CA LEU A 143 4.41 -6.22 -21.19
C LEU A 143 2.93 -6.56 -21.45
N PRO A 144 2.35 -6.04 -22.54
CA PRO A 144 0.94 -6.27 -22.84
C PRO A 144 0.66 -7.76 -23.06
N GLY A 145 -0.41 -8.26 -22.44
CA GLY A 145 -0.79 -9.68 -22.48
C GLY A 145 -0.08 -10.60 -21.49
N LEU A 146 0.87 -10.09 -20.67
CA LEU A 146 1.41 -10.86 -19.55
C LEU A 146 0.47 -10.73 -18.35
N PRO A 147 -0.17 -11.81 -17.87
CA PRO A 147 -1.01 -11.74 -16.69
C PRO A 147 -0.16 -11.52 -15.44
N VAL A 148 -0.50 -10.51 -14.64
CA VAL A 148 0.13 -10.28 -13.33
C VAL A 148 -0.72 -10.96 -12.27
N TRP A 149 -0.11 -11.89 -11.54
CA TRP A 149 -0.77 -12.53 -10.42
C TRP A 149 -0.24 -11.98 -9.11
N ILE A 150 -1.14 -11.81 -8.15
CA ILE A 150 -0.80 -11.51 -6.76
C ILE A 150 -1.20 -12.69 -5.88
N ARG A 151 -0.46 -12.87 -4.79
CA ARG A 151 -0.89 -13.69 -3.66
C ARG A 151 -1.38 -12.77 -2.56
N ILE A 152 -2.44 -13.16 -1.89
CA ILE A 152 -3.02 -12.38 -0.79
C ILE A 152 -3.12 -13.26 0.45
N GLY A 153 -2.64 -12.74 1.57
CA GLY A 153 -2.76 -13.34 2.90
C GLY A 153 -3.39 -12.39 3.90
N ILE A 154 -4.37 -12.89 4.65
CA ILE A 154 -5.08 -12.12 5.68
C ILE A 154 -5.04 -12.88 6.99
N HIS A 155 -4.62 -12.20 8.06
CA HIS A 155 -4.62 -12.74 9.41
C HIS A 155 -5.04 -11.69 10.42
N SER A 156 -5.82 -12.13 11.42
CA SER A 156 -6.27 -11.30 12.52
C SER A 156 -5.71 -11.78 13.84
N GLY A 157 -5.27 -10.85 14.68
CA GLY A 157 -4.70 -11.12 15.99
C GLY A 157 -4.12 -9.87 16.66
N PRO A 158 -3.54 -10.02 17.87
CA PRO A 158 -2.97 -8.90 18.62
C PRO A 158 -1.66 -8.39 18.01
N CYS A 159 -1.41 -7.09 18.07
CA CYS A 159 -0.13 -6.51 17.66
C CYS A 159 0.23 -5.29 18.51
N ALA A 160 1.53 -5.01 18.62
CA ALA A 160 2.01 -3.74 19.16
C ALA A 160 2.34 -2.81 18.00
N ALA A 161 1.95 -1.54 18.07
CA ALA A 161 2.29 -0.55 17.07
C ALA A 161 2.96 0.67 17.72
N GLY A 162 3.91 1.28 17.03
CA GLY A 162 4.66 2.40 17.56
C GLY A 162 5.54 3.07 16.50
N VAL A 163 6.09 4.23 16.85
CA VAL A 163 7.01 4.96 15.96
C VAL A 163 8.44 4.54 16.25
N VAL A 164 9.15 4.10 15.21
CA VAL A 164 10.57 3.74 15.28
C VAL A 164 11.41 4.72 14.49
N GLY A 165 12.52 5.14 15.10
CA GLY A 165 13.48 6.06 14.49
C GLY A 165 13.22 7.52 14.84
N ILE A 166 14.28 8.26 15.16
CA ILE A 166 14.21 9.68 15.51
C ILE A 166 14.33 10.55 14.25
N LYS A 167 15.27 10.22 13.35
CA LYS A 167 15.54 11.01 12.13
C LYS A 167 14.54 10.72 11.00
N MET A 168 14.09 9.47 10.91
CA MET A 168 13.12 9.00 9.93
C MET A 168 12.07 8.17 10.68
N PRO A 169 11.07 8.84 11.30
CA PRO A 169 10.05 8.16 12.08
C PRO A 169 9.18 7.31 11.17
N ARG A 170 9.07 6.01 11.46
CA ARG A 170 8.17 5.08 10.77
C ARG A 170 7.20 4.47 11.76
N TYR A 171 5.93 4.46 11.40
CA TYR A 171 4.93 3.74 12.18
C TYR A 171 5.02 2.25 11.85
N CYS A 172 5.52 1.46 12.79
CA CYS A 172 5.82 0.05 12.59
C CYS A 172 4.92 -0.81 13.47
N LEU A 173 4.55 -1.98 12.95
CA LEU A 173 3.82 -3.01 13.67
C LEU A 173 4.78 -4.13 14.07
N PHE A 174 4.59 -4.64 15.28
CA PHE A 174 5.35 -5.72 15.86
C PHE A 174 4.42 -6.77 16.43
N GLY A 175 4.82 -8.02 16.30
CA GLY A 175 4.10 -9.15 16.86
C GLY A 175 4.07 -10.33 15.91
N ASP A 176 3.68 -11.47 16.48
CA ASP A 176 3.53 -12.72 15.75
C ASP A 176 2.42 -12.67 14.70
N THR A 177 1.42 -11.79 14.87
CA THR A 177 0.35 -11.53 13.90
C THR A 177 0.90 -11.06 12.56
N VAL A 178 1.91 -10.19 12.56
CA VAL A 178 2.57 -9.71 11.31
C VAL A 178 3.25 -10.87 10.58
N ASN A 179 4.00 -11.69 11.33
CA ASN A 179 4.71 -12.85 10.79
C ASN A 179 3.74 -13.91 10.26
N THR A 180 2.63 -14.14 10.96
CA THR A 180 1.60 -15.10 10.57
C THR A 180 0.87 -14.61 9.31
N ALA A 181 0.54 -13.32 9.21
CA ALA A 181 -0.03 -12.72 8.01
C ALA A 181 0.88 -12.88 6.78
N SER A 182 2.19 -12.62 6.93
CA SER A 182 3.18 -12.87 5.87
C SER A 182 3.27 -14.37 5.48
N ARG A 183 3.07 -15.29 6.41
CA ARG A 183 2.99 -16.73 6.09
C ARG A 183 1.70 -17.10 5.38
N MET A 184 0.59 -16.44 5.71
CA MET A 184 -0.67 -16.61 4.99
C MET A 184 -0.52 -16.20 3.52
N GLU A 185 0.19 -15.12 3.24
CA GLU A 185 0.49 -14.71 1.85
C GLU A 185 1.40 -15.74 1.15
N SER A 186 2.55 -16.06 1.74
CA SER A 186 3.56 -16.91 1.09
C SER A 186 3.12 -18.37 0.90
N THR A 187 2.22 -18.89 1.74
CA THR A 187 1.60 -20.21 1.57
C THR A 187 0.30 -20.17 0.76
N GLY A 188 -0.11 -18.98 0.32
CA GLY A 188 -1.28 -18.72 -0.49
C GLY A 188 -1.10 -19.17 -1.94
N LEU A 189 -2.21 -19.21 -2.68
CA LEU A 189 -2.21 -19.49 -4.11
C LEU A 189 -2.37 -18.19 -4.91
N PRO A 190 -1.74 -18.08 -6.09
CA PRO A 190 -1.98 -16.98 -7.02
C PRO A 190 -3.47 -16.73 -7.25
N LEU A 191 -3.86 -15.46 -7.22
CA LEU A 191 -5.23 -14.98 -7.42
C LEU A 191 -6.27 -15.57 -6.45
N ARG A 192 -5.84 -16.00 -5.25
CA ARG A 192 -6.74 -16.37 -4.15
C ARG A 192 -6.41 -15.58 -2.90
N ILE A 193 -7.44 -15.28 -2.13
CA ILE A 193 -7.33 -14.62 -0.82
C ILE A 193 -7.25 -15.69 0.25
N HIS A 194 -6.06 -15.88 0.82
CA HIS A 194 -5.81 -16.85 1.87
C HIS A 194 -6.09 -16.24 3.24
N VAL A 195 -7.01 -16.84 4.00
CA VAL A 195 -7.50 -16.27 5.27
C VAL A 195 -7.32 -17.27 6.41
N SER A 196 -6.85 -16.78 7.55
CA SER A 196 -6.72 -17.59 8.77
C SER A 196 -8.07 -17.84 9.45
N GLY A 197 -8.17 -18.92 10.23
CA GLY A 197 -9.37 -19.21 11.01
C GLY A 197 -9.76 -18.08 11.96
N SER A 198 -8.79 -17.40 12.58
CA SER A 198 -9.05 -16.25 13.46
C SER A 198 -9.83 -15.13 12.76
N THR A 199 -9.48 -14.79 11.53
CA THR A 199 -10.19 -13.78 10.75
C THR A 199 -11.60 -14.24 10.41
N ILE A 200 -11.77 -15.50 9.99
CA ILE A 200 -13.10 -16.07 9.68
C ILE A 200 -14.01 -16.03 10.92
N ASP A 201 -13.49 -16.31 12.10
CA ASP A 201 -14.27 -16.25 13.34
C ASP A 201 -14.72 -14.84 13.70
N ILE A 202 -13.96 -13.81 13.33
CA ILE A 202 -14.37 -12.41 13.47
C ILE A 202 -15.43 -12.06 12.43
N LEU A 203 -15.24 -12.49 11.18
CA LEU A 203 -16.23 -12.28 10.10
C LEU A 203 -17.57 -12.96 10.40
N LYS A 204 -17.58 -14.11 11.08
CA LYS A 204 -18.83 -14.76 11.54
C LYS A 204 -19.59 -13.96 12.60
N ARG A 205 -18.91 -13.05 13.30
CA ARG A 205 -19.52 -12.19 14.34
C ARG A 205 -20.09 -10.89 13.77
N THR A 206 -19.88 -10.61 12.48
CA THR A 206 -20.40 -9.40 11.84
C THR A 206 -21.65 -9.71 11.02
N ASP A 207 -22.42 -8.67 10.67
CA ASP A 207 -23.67 -8.81 9.92
C ASP A 207 -23.44 -9.15 8.43
N CYS A 208 -22.20 -9.02 7.95
CA CYS A 208 -21.83 -9.25 6.55
C CYS A 208 -21.70 -10.75 6.24
N GLN A 209 -22.44 -11.23 5.23
CA GLN A 209 -22.39 -12.64 4.82
C GLN A 209 -21.26 -12.88 3.80
N PHE A 210 -20.05 -13.10 4.32
CA PHE A 210 -18.90 -13.52 3.52
C PHE A 210 -19.00 -14.99 3.08
N GLN A 211 -18.56 -15.25 1.85
CA GLN A 211 -18.43 -16.59 1.28
C GLN A 211 -16.96 -17.02 1.36
N TYR A 212 -16.73 -18.21 1.91
CA TYR A 212 -15.40 -18.78 2.04
C TYR A 212 -15.43 -20.30 1.90
N GLU A 213 -14.34 -20.86 1.40
CA GLU A 213 -14.14 -22.30 1.22
C GLU A 213 -13.03 -22.77 2.16
N GLU A 214 -13.22 -23.93 2.80
CA GLU A 214 -12.16 -24.53 3.60
C GLU A 214 -11.04 -25.05 2.67
N ARG A 215 -9.80 -24.61 2.92
CA ARG A 215 -8.62 -25.12 2.22
C ARG A 215 -8.17 -26.46 2.80
N GLY A 216 -8.30 -26.62 4.11
CA GLY A 216 -7.75 -27.71 4.90
C GLY A 216 -6.53 -27.28 5.73
N GLU A 217 -5.77 -28.27 6.18
CA GLU A 217 -4.61 -28.09 7.06
C GLU A 217 -3.40 -27.49 6.32
N THR A 218 -2.96 -26.32 6.77
CA THR A 218 -1.76 -25.62 6.27
C THR A 218 -0.72 -25.52 7.36
N TYR A 219 0.51 -25.92 7.07
CA TYR A 219 1.62 -25.79 8.00
C TYR A 219 2.18 -24.36 8.00
N LEU A 220 2.05 -23.67 9.14
CA LEU A 220 2.60 -22.34 9.38
C LEU A 220 3.79 -22.46 10.34
N LYS A 221 4.99 -22.17 9.84
CA LYS A 221 6.24 -22.29 10.61
C LYS A 221 6.16 -21.58 11.97
N GLY A 222 6.18 -22.32 13.08
CA GLY A 222 6.14 -21.76 14.45
C GLY A 222 4.76 -21.62 15.08
N LYS A 223 3.67 -21.81 14.32
CA LYS A 223 2.31 -22.07 14.84
C LYS A 223 1.96 -23.56 14.81
N GLY A 224 2.50 -24.28 13.84
CA GLY A 224 2.13 -25.67 13.56
C GLY A 224 1.12 -25.71 12.41
N THR A 225 0.28 -26.74 12.41
CA THR A 225 -0.74 -26.93 11.38
C THR A 225 -2.04 -26.26 11.80
N GLU A 226 -2.55 -25.35 10.98
CA GLU A 226 -3.83 -24.67 11.21
C GLU A 226 -4.75 -24.87 10.02
N ILE A 227 -6.06 -24.92 10.29
CA ILE A 227 -7.07 -24.95 9.23
C ILE A 227 -7.23 -23.53 8.69
N THR A 228 -7.10 -23.39 7.38
CA THR A 228 -7.22 -22.10 6.68
C THR A 228 -8.29 -22.13 5.62
N TYR A 229 -8.64 -20.95 5.12
CA TYR A 229 -9.80 -20.73 4.27
C TYR A 229 -9.44 -19.87 3.04
N TRP A 230 -10.20 -20.03 1.97
CA TRP A 230 -10.19 -19.15 0.80
C TRP A 230 -11.40 -18.23 0.87
N LEU A 231 -11.19 -16.92 0.85
CA LEU A 231 -12.28 -15.98 0.71
C LEU A 231 -12.67 -15.86 -0.77
N THR A 232 -13.95 -16.06 -1.08
CA THR A 232 -14.47 -16.13 -2.46
C THR A 232 -15.50 -15.06 -2.79
N GLY A 233 -16.05 -14.34 -1.80
CA GLY A 233 -16.93 -13.21 -2.08
C GLY A 233 -17.82 -12.81 -0.92
N VAL A 234 -18.87 -12.06 -1.24
CA VAL A 234 -19.92 -11.62 -0.31
C VAL A 234 -21.27 -11.95 -0.94
N LYS A 235 -22.22 -12.47 -0.17
CA LYS A 235 -23.50 -12.98 -0.70
C LYS A 235 -24.33 -11.93 -1.45
N ASP A 236 -24.18 -10.67 -1.10
CA ASP A 236 -24.96 -9.56 -1.67
C ASP A 236 -24.21 -8.74 -2.75
N GLN A 237 -22.98 -9.13 -3.09
CA GLN A 237 -22.14 -8.45 -4.08
C GLN A 237 -21.53 -9.43 -5.07
N GLN A 238 -21.66 -9.14 -6.36
CA GLN A 238 -20.98 -9.91 -7.39
C GLN A 238 -19.58 -9.37 -7.60
N TYR A 239 -18.59 -10.20 -7.26
CA TYR A 239 -17.19 -9.95 -7.57
C TYR A 239 -16.79 -10.75 -8.81
N ASN A 240 -16.21 -10.07 -9.80
CA ASN A 240 -15.60 -10.72 -10.96
C ASN A 240 -14.19 -11.17 -10.59
N LEU A 241 -14.10 -12.21 -9.75
CA LEU A 241 -12.80 -12.74 -9.34
C LEU A 241 -12.17 -13.52 -10.50
N PRO A 242 -10.89 -13.26 -10.82
CA PRO A 242 -10.18 -14.00 -11.85
C PRO A 242 -10.03 -15.46 -11.44
N SER A 243 -10.22 -16.38 -12.39
CA SER A 243 -10.08 -17.81 -12.13
C SER A 243 -8.62 -18.14 -11.78
N PRO A 244 -8.34 -18.74 -10.61
CA PRO A 244 -6.98 -19.06 -10.23
C PRO A 244 -6.39 -20.14 -11.15
N PRO A 245 -5.10 -20.06 -11.51
CA PRO A 245 -4.45 -21.12 -12.28
C PRO A 245 -4.46 -22.43 -11.49
N SER A 246 -4.80 -23.55 -12.15
CA SER A 246 -4.77 -24.89 -11.55
C SER A 246 -3.36 -25.26 -11.07
N VAL A 247 -3.26 -26.09 -10.02
CA VAL A 247 -2.00 -26.39 -9.31
C VAL A 247 -0.92 -26.98 -10.24
N GLU A 248 -1.30 -27.85 -11.18
CA GLU A 248 -0.39 -28.39 -12.21
C GLU A 248 0.08 -27.32 -13.20
N ASN A 249 -0.80 -26.35 -13.49
CA ASN A 249 -0.45 -25.22 -14.33
C ASN A 249 0.45 -24.25 -13.58
N GLN A 250 0.39 -24.08 -12.26
CA GLN A 250 1.24 -23.12 -11.54
C GLN A 250 2.74 -23.42 -11.66
N GLN A 251 3.15 -24.68 -11.52
CA GLN A 251 4.56 -25.06 -11.62
C GLN A 251 5.08 -24.88 -13.05
N ARG A 252 4.25 -25.21 -14.06
CA ARG A 252 4.55 -24.95 -15.46
C ARG A 252 4.60 -23.46 -15.76
N LEU A 253 3.59 -22.71 -15.31
CA LEU A 253 3.46 -21.27 -15.50
C LEU A 253 4.65 -20.52 -14.91
N GLN A 254 5.23 -20.92 -13.78
CA GLN A 254 6.45 -20.28 -13.26
C GLN A 254 7.67 -20.50 -14.18
N PHE A 255 7.81 -21.68 -14.78
CA PHE A 255 8.87 -22.00 -15.72
C PHE A 255 8.64 -21.30 -17.07
N ASP A 256 7.41 -21.36 -17.57
CA ASP A 256 6.95 -20.73 -18.81
C ASP A 256 6.88 -19.20 -18.66
N PHE A 257 6.78 -18.64 -17.44
CA PHE A 257 6.70 -17.20 -17.22
C PHE A 257 7.93 -16.48 -17.78
N ALA A 258 9.11 -17.06 -17.57
CA ALA A 258 10.34 -16.51 -18.12
C ALA A 258 10.38 -16.55 -19.65
N GLU A 259 9.77 -17.56 -20.27
CA GLU A 259 9.63 -17.66 -21.72
C GLU A 259 8.57 -16.69 -22.26
N MET A 260 7.40 -16.59 -21.61
CA MET A 260 6.36 -15.63 -21.93
C MET A 260 6.86 -14.18 -21.86
N ILE A 261 7.68 -13.86 -20.85
CA ILE A 261 8.32 -12.54 -20.75
C ILE A 261 9.26 -12.34 -21.94
N LYS A 262 10.12 -13.31 -22.27
CA LYS A 262 11.01 -13.20 -23.44
C LYS A 262 10.24 -13.04 -24.74
N ASP A 263 9.16 -13.79 -24.95
CA ASP A 263 8.32 -13.71 -26.14
C ASP A 263 7.62 -12.35 -26.25
N SER A 264 7.12 -11.83 -25.13
CA SER A 264 6.50 -10.50 -25.06
C SER A 264 7.51 -9.38 -25.33
N LEU A 265 8.74 -9.53 -24.83
CA LEU A 265 9.86 -8.62 -25.14
C LEU A 265 10.27 -8.69 -26.61
N GLN A 266 10.26 -9.88 -27.23
CA GLN A 266 10.59 -10.06 -28.65
C GLN A 266 9.51 -9.51 -29.59
N LYS A 267 8.24 -9.53 -29.16
CA LYS A 267 7.10 -8.94 -29.89
C LYS A 267 7.02 -7.42 -29.81
N ARG A 268 7.92 -6.76 -29.06
CA ARG A 268 7.98 -5.29 -29.02
C ARG A 268 8.32 -4.75 -30.42
N PRO A 269 7.49 -3.89 -31.02
CA PRO A 269 7.91 -3.16 -32.20
C PRO A 269 9.12 -2.29 -31.82
N THR A 270 10.22 -2.44 -32.55
CA THR A 270 11.39 -1.56 -32.47
C THR A 270 11.00 -0.15 -32.88
N GLY A 271 10.49 0.65 -31.95
CA GLY A 271 10.08 2.02 -32.23
C GLY A 271 8.91 2.48 -31.36
N ASP A 272 9.15 2.65 -30.07
CA ASP A 272 8.57 3.75 -29.28
C ASP A 272 9.14 3.65 -27.85
N CYS A 273 10.46 3.87 -27.73
CA CYS A 273 10.96 4.46 -26.49
C CYS A 273 10.54 5.93 -26.54
N LYS A 274 9.24 6.19 -26.33
CA LYS A 274 8.83 7.51 -25.88
C LYS A 274 9.55 7.65 -24.55
N MET A 275 10.58 8.50 -24.51
CA MET A 275 10.87 9.24 -23.30
C MET A 275 9.54 9.89 -22.92
N GLN A 276 8.75 9.19 -22.09
CA GLN A 276 7.72 9.85 -21.35
C GLN A 276 8.48 10.91 -20.57
N GLU A 277 8.19 12.19 -20.88
CA GLU A 277 8.50 13.26 -19.94
C GLU A 277 8.16 12.71 -18.57
N ILE A 278 9.11 12.76 -17.64
CA ILE A 278 8.86 12.43 -16.24
C ILE A 278 7.59 13.19 -15.89
N SER A 279 6.46 12.48 -15.90
CA SER A 279 5.20 12.95 -15.38
C SER A 279 5.53 13.06 -13.92
N ARG A 280 6.01 14.25 -13.52
CA ARG A 280 6.18 14.63 -12.13
C ARG A 280 4.94 14.11 -11.47
N MET A 281 5.10 13.09 -10.63
CA MET A 281 4.03 12.52 -9.83
C MET A 281 3.23 13.71 -9.37
N THR A 282 1.98 13.85 -9.84
CA THR A 282 1.26 15.13 -9.82
C THR A 282 1.29 15.66 -8.41
N SER A 283 2.24 16.55 -8.14
CA SER A 283 2.32 17.25 -6.90
C SER A 283 1.13 18.17 -6.96
N TYR A 284 0.16 17.89 -6.10
CA TYR A 284 -1.08 18.62 -6.02
C TYR A 284 -0.79 20.13 -6.05
N CYS A 285 -1.20 20.74 -7.17
CA CYS A 285 -1.33 22.17 -7.49
C CYS A 285 -0.14 23.12 -7.23
N LYS A 286 0.36 23.69 -8.34
CA LYS A 286 0.89 25.05 -8.55
C LYS A 286 0.82 25.95 -7.31
N GLY A 287 1.91 26.03 -6.58
CA GLY A 287 2.27 27.17 -5.73
C GLY A 287 3.73 27.49 -6.02
N THR A 288 3.98 28.63 -6.64
CA THR A 288 5.32 29.11 -7.01
C THR A 288 6.23 29.10 -5.78
N LEU A 289 7.31 28.31 -5.83
CA LEU A 289 8.38 28.29 -4.84
C LEU A 289 9.29 29.52 -5.06
N GLU A 290 8.85 30.70 -4.62
CA GLU A 290 9.66 31.94 -4.72
C GLU A 290 10.64 32.13 -3.55
N TYR A 291 10.67 31.22 -2.56
CA TYR A 291 11.46 31.47 -1.34
C TYR A 291 12.95 31.06 -1.41
N LEU A 292 13.43 30.55 -2.55
CA LEU A 292 14.82 30.08 -2.70
C LEU A 292 15.73 31.00 -3.53
N GLN A 293 15.30 32.21 -3.90
CA GLN A 293 16.08 33.15 -4.73
C GLN A 293 16.70 34.36 -3.99
N LEU A 294 16.77 34.34 -2.65
CA LEU A 294 17.45 35.41 -1.89
C LEU A 294 18.73 34.90 -1.21
N ALA A 295 19.76 34.63 -2.02
CA ALA A 295 21.17 34.62 -1.57
C ALA A 295 22.16 34.65 -2.74
N THR A 296 22.03 35.59 -3.67
CA THR A 296 23.14 35.98 -4.56
C THR A 296 23.00 37.46 -4.89
N THR A 297 23.29 38.32 -3.93
CA THR A 297 23.71 39.69 -4.24
C THR A 297 25.19 39.66 -4.58
N GLU A 298 25.46 39.65 -5.89
CA GLU A 298 26.75 40.06 -6.44
C GLU A 298 27.05 41.50 -5.99
N HIS A 299 28.22 41.71 -5.36
CA HIS A 299 28.84 43.03 -5.26
C HIS A 299 29.99 43.11 -6.27
N PRO A 300 29.84 43.84 -7.38
CA PRO A 300 30.97 44.25 -8.21
C PRO A 300 31.49 45.64 -7.77
N ALA A 301 32.78 45.86 -8.00
CA ALA A 301 33.60 47.06 -7.74
C ALA A 301 34.03 47.26 -6.26
N THR A 302 35.33 47.23 -5.95
CA THR A 302 36.24 48.32 -6.31
C THR A 302 37.69 47.82 -6.45
N TYR A 303 38.32 48.18 -7.56
CA TYR A 303 39.77 48.11 -7.80
C TYR A 303 40.49 49.20 -6.99
N LEU A 304 41.46 48.81 -6.15
CA LEU A 304 42.83 49.34 -6.05
C LEU A 304 43.61 48.53 -5.01
#